data_AF-A0A2I2G1C0-F1
#
_entry.id   AF-A0A2I2G1C0-F1
#
_cell.length_a   1.000
_cell.length_b   1.000
_cell.length_c   1.000
_cell.angle_alpha   90.00
_cell.angle_beta   90.00
_cell.angle_gamma   90.00
#
_symmetry.space_group_name_H-M   'P 1'
#
loop_
_entity.id
_entity.type
_entity.pdbx_description
1 polymer ?
#
loop_
_entity_poly.entity_id
_entity_poly.type
_entity_poly.pdbx_seq_one_letter_code
_entity_poly.pdbx_strand_id
1 'polypeptide(L)'
;MAHQAHNIPWGLLASNLEWKSPTPWNNFATNLYPRMKPNQAKDLTHFVNAFVQNLAEHAACERKKYPAHYEPPQPSDVILSDATVRKILPTVRRWRNEDFPLSCRHEMCECDPIPYEERLMSAFLRPPHSRSEHWEYPHMNDAAFFNFQILQTLLLYGEMDPILRVCAHPDSHDLLKFWYVGDFWEGPGDLGWDKICQHMTKVYICLNIAYCFPETWDFASGRTEENDYRNAKFYQKTLITAAGVTPWDVRTYPHTQFFGMEESCGRLDLRTNTGKSEHWLLDEGYNAMMRNKGKRQCARASLWDFKYKAENNPVGFYGRVPIHEFLALWMPEGWGYAPSGDEVDEVRAVLCQRGLPVELALDVMDFAGYRPPRGRLGVPHDPMHPGNREALGQYLKYCWQTMVRCYTLATEMGMDPVGSMNAGEGMNWKNFVADAIVDLFGHHKDGRKHHWTEVEFVEKLPRVWYKKESVSDDDAPDGWRGPFTTFV
;
A
#
# COMPACT_ATOMS: atom_id res chain seq x y z
N MET A 1 -14.03 16.62 -3.02
CA MET A 1 -13.42 16.84 -4.35
C MET A 1 -12.13 16.05 -4.40
N ALA A 2 -11.79 15.48 -5.55
CA ALA A 2 -10.48 14.83 -5.74
C ALA A 2 -9.35 15.82 -5.41
N HIS A 3 -8.33 15.35 -4.72
CA HIS A 3 -7.16 16.15 -4.34
C HIS A 3 -6.34 16.50 -5.60
N GLN A 4 -5.81 17.72 -5.66
CA GLN A 4 -5.09 18.26 -6.84
C GLN A 4 -5.91 18.23 -8.15
N ALA A 5 -7.24 18.36 -8.09
CA ALA A 5 -8.10 18.25 -9.29
C ALA A 5 -7.84 19.28 -10.41
N HIS A 6 -7.12 20.37 -10.12
CA HIS A 6 -6.70 21.36 -11.11
C HIS A 6 -5.38 20.99 -11.81
N ASN A 7 -4.56 20.12 -11.21
CA ASN A 7 -3.24 19.74 -11.74
C ASN A 7 -3.21 18.30 -12.26
N ILE A 8 -4.06 17.41 -11.72
CA ILE A 8 -4.11 16.00 -12.10
C ILE A 8 -5.43 15.75 -12.85
N PRO A 9 -5.39 15.19 -14.09
CA PRO A 9 -6.58 15.00 -14.91
C PRO A 9 -7.39 13.77 -14.48
N TRP A 10 -7.91 13.77 -13.25
CA TRP A 10 -8.71 12.65 -12.70
C TRP A 10 -9.92 12.30 -13.56
N GLY A 11 -10.59 13.30 -14.11
CA GLY A 11 -11.72 13.10 -15.03
C GLY A 11 -11.32 12.33 -16.30
N LEU A 12 -10.09 12.51 -16.80
CA LEU A 12 -9.58 11.76 -17.95
C LEU A 12 -9.42 10.28 -17.60
N LEU A 13 -8.79 9.97 -16.46
CA LEU A 13 -8.64 8.59 -16.00
C LEU A 13 -10.01 7.95 -15.73
N ALA A 14 -10.90 8.64 -15.00
CA ALA A 14 -12.24 8.15 -14.73
C ALA A 14 -13.06 7.91 -16.01
N SER A 15 -12.93 8.77 -17.03
CA SER A 15 -13.62 8.60 -18.30
C SER A 15 -13.18 7.35 -19.08
N ASN A 16 -12.00 6.79 -18.77
CA ASN A 16 -11.48 5.55 -19.35
C ASN A 16 -11.91 4.30 -18.58
N LEU A 17 -12.66 4.48 -17.49
CA LEU A 17 -13.17 3.41 -16.63
C LEU A 17 -14.70 3.36 -16.67
N GLU A 18 -15.24 2.19 -16.38
CA GLU A 18 -16.66 1.92 -16.25
C GLU A 18 -16.94 0.93 -15.13
N TRP A 19 -17.95 1.21 -14.33
CA TRP A 19 -18.42 0.31 -13.29
C TRP A 19 -19.05 -0.93 -13.91
N LYS A 20 -18.64 -2.12 -13.49
CA LYS A 20 -19.33 -3.36 -13.86
C LYS A 20 -19.61 -4.23 -12.65
N SER A 21 -20.81 -4.78 -12.66
CA SER A 21 -21.28 -5.81 -11.74
C SER A 21 -20.58 -7.16 -11.99
N PRO A 22 -20.67 -8.11 -11.04
CA PRO A 22 -19.98 -9.38 -11.14
C PRO A 22 -20.64 -10.24 -12.21
N THR A 23 -19.87 -10.60 -13.24
CA THR A 23 -20.30 -11.51 -14.31
C THR A 23 -19.20 -12.54 -14.57
N PRO A 24 -19.48 -13.69 -15.22
CA PRO A 24 -18.45 -14.64 -15.62
C PRO A 24 -17.32 -14.00 -16.43
N TRP A 25 -17.64 -12.97 -17.23
CA TRP A 25 -16.68 -12.24 -18.06
C TRP A 25 -15.76 -11.32 -17.25
N ASN A 26 -16.20 -10.87 -16.08
CA ASN A 26 -15.47 -9.98 -15.17
C ASN A 26 -14.82 -10.75 -13.99
N ASN A 27 -14.68 -12.07 -14.10
CA ASN A 27 -14.22 -12.97 -13.03
C ASN A 27 -15.07 -12.90 -11.76
N PHE A 28 -16.37 -12.64 -11.91
CA PHE A 28 -17.35 -12.55 -10.82
C PHE A 28 -17.00 -11.49 -9.76
N ALA A 29 -16.28 -10.43 -10.15
CA ALA A 29 -15.97 -9.31 -9.26
C ALA A 29 -16.64 -8.03 -9.75
N THR A 30 -17.20 -7.28 -8.83
CA THR A 30 -17.56 -5.87 -9.01
C THR A 30 -16.28 -5.04 -9.04
N ASN A 31 -16.11 -4.21 -10.08
CA ASN A 31 -14.97 -3.31 -10.17
C ASN A 31 -15.21 -2.16 -11.14
N LEU A 32 -14.30 -1.18 -11.12
CA LEU A 32 -14.06 -0.31 -12.27
C LEU A 32 -13.19 -1.06 -13.29
N TYR A 33 -13.73 -1.22 -14.48
CA TYR A 33 -13.06 -1.85 -15.61
C TYR A 33 -12.75 -0.82 -16.68
N PRO A 34 -11.76 -1.08 -17.53
CA PRO A 34 -11.41 -0.19 -18.62
C PRO A 34 -12.41 -0.31 -19.75
N ARG A 35 -12.69 0.82 -20.40
CA ARG A 35 -13.65 0.89 -21.50
C ARG A 35 -13.12 0.37 -22.83
N MET A 36 -11.81 0.20 -22.96
CA MET A 36 -11.12 -0.24 -24.17
C MET A 36 -11.36 0.73 -25.36
N LYS A 37 -11.33 2.04 -25.09
CA LYS A 37 -11.52 3.08 -26.13
C LYS A 37 -10.32 3.14 -27.09
N PRO A 38 -10.50 3.55 -28.37
CA PRO A 38 -9.41 3.63 -29.34
C PRO A 38 -8.19 4.47 -28.92
N ASN A 39 -8.38 5.51 -28.09
CA ASN A 39 -7.29 6.38 -27.60
C ASN A 39 -6.93 6.14 -26.12
N GLN A 40 -7.46 5.10 -25.49
CA GLN A 40 -7.33 4.89 -24.06
C GLN A 40 -5.87 4.80 -23.60
N ALA A 41 -5.01 4.12 -24.35
CA ALA A 41 -3.59 4.03 -23.99
C ALA A 41 -2.92 5.41 -23.96
N LYS A 42 -3.26 6.29 -24.91
CA LYS A 42 -2.75 7.67 -24.97
C LYS A 42 -3.25 8.50 -23.79
N ASP A 43 -4.54 8.37 -23.46
CA ASP A 43 -5.15 9.07 -22.31
C ASP A 43 -4.51 8.63 -20.99
N LEU A 44 -4.29 7.32 -20.79
CA LEU A 44 -3.63 6.80 -19.60
C LEU A 44 -2.17 7.27 -19.51
N THR A 45 -1.46 7.30 -20.63
CA THR A 45 -0.08 7.81 -20.70
C THR A 45 -0.03 9.30 -20.35
N HIS A 46 -0.98 10.08 -20.86
CA HIS A 46 -1.11 11.49 -20.52
C HIS A 46 -1.39 11.68 -19.03
N PHE A 47 -2.29 10.90 -18.44
CA PHE A 47 -2.56 10.92 -17.00
C PHE A 47 -1.30 10.63 -16.18
N VAL A 48 -0.56 9.55 -16.51
CA VAL A 48 0.68 9.18 -15.81
C VAL A 48 1.70 10.30 -15.89
N ASN A 49 1.93 10.87 -17.08
CA ASN A 49 2.87 11.97 -17.26
C ASN A 49 2.46 13.23 -16.46
N ALA A 50 1.18 13.61 -16.49
CA ALA A 50 0.68 14.76 -15.73
C ALA A 50 0.83 14.54 -14.21
N PHE A 51 0.54 13.33 -13.73
CA PHE A 51 0.70 12.97 -12.32
C PHE A 51 2.17 13.11 -11.88
N VAL A 52 3.10 12.50 -12.63
CA VAL A 52 4.53 12.51 -12.30
C VAL A 52 5.13 13.91 -12.44
N GLN A 53 4.72 14.69 -13.43
CA GLN A 53 5.14 16.08 -13.59
C GLN A 53 4.72 16.93 -12.38
N ASN A 54 3.46 16.84 -11.96
CA ASN A 54 2.96 17.55 -10.78
C ASN A 54 3.69 17.12 -9.50
N LEU A 55 4.02 15.83 -9.39
CA LEU A 55 4.81 15.30 -8.27
C LEU A 55 6.24 15.90 -8.25
N ALA A 56 6.91 15.96 -9.40
CA ALA A 56 8.24 16.53 -9.56
C ALA A 56 8.27 18.03 -9.21
N GLU A 57 7.28 18.80 -9.67
CA GLU A 57 7.15 20.23 -9.35
C GLU A 57 6.98 20.47 -7.84
N HIS A 58 6.14 19.66 -7.19
CA HIS A 58 5.96 19.72 -5.74
C HIS A 58 7.20 19.26 -4.98
N ALA A 59 7.95 18.26 -5.49
CA ALA A 59 9.22 17.81 -4.91
C ALA A 59 10.30 18.89 -4.99
N ALA A 60 10.38 19.61 -6.10
CA ALA A 60 11.26 20.77 -6.23
C ALA A 60 10.88 21.89 -5.25
N CYS A 61 9.58 22.14 -5.06
CA CYS A 61 9.10 23.10 -4.05
C CYS A 61 9.38 22.63 -2.62
N GLU A 62 9.24 21.34 -2.32
CA GLU A 62 9.56 20.77 -1.02
C GLU A 62 11.05 20.91 -0.71
N ARG A 63 11.92 20.59 -1.67
CA ARG A 63 13.37 20.67 -1.51
C ARG A 63 13.86 22.09 -1.20
N LYS A 64 13.21 23.12 -1.75
CA LYS A 64 13.52 24.54 -1.51
C LYS A 64 13.26 25.03 -0.08
N LYS A 65 12.55 24.26 0.74
CA LYS A 65 12.32 24.59 2.16
C LYS A 65 13.56 24.37 3.03
N TYR A 66 14.54 23.64 2.50
CA TYR A 66 15.74 23.21 3.21
C TYR A 66 17.00 23.86 2.58
N PRO A 67 18.12 23.96 3.30
CA PRO A 67 19.39 24.43 2.76
C PRO A 67 19.74 23.81 1.41
N ALA A 68 20.15 24.62 0.44
CA ALA A 68 20.50 24.14 -0.91
C ALA A 68 21.66 23.12 -0.87
N HIS A 69 22.57 23.29 0.08
CA HIS A 69 23.70 22.42 0.31
C HIS A 69 23.83 22.09 1.80
N TYR A 70 24.23 20.86 2.08
CA TYR A 70 24.59 20.40 3.41
C TYR A 70 26.07 20.04 3.39
N GLU A 71 26.80 20.41 4.44
CA GLU A 71 28.15 19.90 4.65
C GLU A 71 28.05 18.43 5.08
N PRO A 72 28.88 17.53 4.51
CA PRO A 72 28.89 16.12 4.92
C PRO A 72 29.13 15.98 6.43
N PRO A 73 28.19 15.39 7.19
CA PRO A 73 28.35 15.20 8.62
C PRO A 73 29.50 14.24 8.93
N GLN A 74 30.16 14.39 10.07
CA GLN A 74 31.11 13.39 10.56
C GLN A 74 30.34 12.18 11.14
N PRO A 75 30.93 10.96 11.17
CA PRO A 75 30.28 9.79 11.74
C PRO A 75 29.81 9.94 13.20
N SER A 76 30.45 10.84 13.97
CA SER A 76 30.09 11.18 15.36
C SER A 76 29.02 12.25 15.48
N ASP A 77 28.59 12.87 14.39
CA ASP A 77 27.61 13.95 14.44
C ASP A 77 26.22 13.42 14.75
N VAL A 78 25.50 14.15 15.60
CA VAL A 78 24.11 13.84 15.93
C VAL A 78 23.22 14.25 14.75
N ILE A 79 22.57 13.27 14.14
CA ILE A 79 21.59 13.44 13.07
C ILE A 79 20.19 13.63 13.67
N LEU A 80 19.83 12.85 14.68
CA LEU A 80 18.52 12.93 15.33
C LEU A 80 18.58 13.82 16.57
N SER A 81 18.05 15.03 16.45
CA SER A 81 17.89 15.95 17.59
C SER A 81 16.88 15.42 18.62
N ASP A 82 16.94 15.88 19.87
CA ASP A 82 15.94 15.53 20.89
C ASP A 82 14.51 15.93 20.51
N ALA A 83 14.35 17.00 19.73
CA ALA A 83 13.05 17.40 19.20
C ALA A 83 12.51 16.36 18.19
N THR A 84 13.36 15.94 17.25
CA THR A 84 13.03 14.91 16.25
C THR A 84 12.72 13.57 16.94
N VAL A 85 13.57 13.14 17.88
CA VAL A 85 13.37 11.90 18.65
C VAL A 85 12.03 11.93 19.37
N ARG A 86 11.71 13.00 20.12
CA ARG A 86 10.42 13.13 20.80
C ARG A 86 9.23 13.04 19.85
N LYS A 87 9.36 13.60 18.64
CA LYS A 87 8.30 13.60 17.63
C LYS A 87 8.01 12.19 17.09
N ILE A 88 9.04 11.41 16.77
CA ILE A 88 8.88 10.06 16.20
C ILE A 88 8.71 8.95 17.25
N LEU A 89 9.00 9.25 18.51
CA LEU A 89 9.01 8.29 19.62
C LEU A 89 7.77 7.41 19.72
N PRO A 90 6.52 7.92 19.56
CA PRO A 90 5.33 7.07 19.67
C PRO A 90 5.30 5.95 18.64
N THR A 91 5.65 6.24 17.38
CA THR A 91 5.74 5.24 16.32
C THR A 91 6.91 4.29 16.53
N VAL A 92 8.06 4.80 16.97
CA VAL A 92 9.23 3.96 17.29
C VAL A 92 8.92 2.94 18.37
N ARG A 93 8.23 3.36 19.44
CA ARG A 93 7.79 2.45 20.50
C ARG A 93 6.84 1.37 19.96
N ARG A 94 5.93 1.74 19.06
CA ARG A 94 4.96 0.81 18.47
C ARG A 94 5.66 -0.33 17.73
N TRP A 95 6.45 -0.03 16.71
CA TRP A 95 7.11 -1.08 15.93
C TRP A 95 8.23 -1.80 16.71
N ARG A 96 8.77 -1.21 17.78
CA ARG A 96 9.72 -1.87 18.68
C ARG A 96 9.06 -2.84 19.66
N ASN A 97 7.83 -2.59 20.10
CA ASN A 97 7.10 -3.46 21.02
C ASN A 97 6.48 -4.66 20.31
N GLU A 98 6.19 -4.52 19.03
CA GLU A 98 5.64 -5.58 18.20
C GLU A 98 6.80 -6.53 17.80
N ASP A 99 7.23 -7.43 18.68
CA ASP A 99 8.02 -8.66 18.40
C ASP A 99 9.26 -8.55 17.47
N PHE A 100 9.87 -7.37 17.36
CA PHE A 100 11.11 -7.17 16.63
C PHE A 100 12.25 -7.95 17.33
N PRO A 101 13.21 -8.57 16.61
CA PRO A 101 14.36 -9.26 17.21
C PRO A 101 15.23 -8.35 18.12
N LEU A 102 15.04 -7.02 18.06
CA LEU A 102 15.70 -6.00 18.90
C LEU A 102 14.81 -5.42 20.01
N SER A 103 13.61 -5.96 20.21
CA SER A 103 12.73 -5.51 21.30
C SER A 103 13.37 -5.82 22.66
N CYS A 104 13.50 -4.82 23.53
CA CYS A 104 13.63 -5.13 24.96
C CYS A 104 12.26 -5.69 25.36
N ARG A 105 12.10 -7.02 25.41
CA ARG A 105 10.83 -7.70 25.73
C ARG A 105 10.33 -7.47 27.17
N HIS A 106 10.97 -6.59 27.93
CA HIS A 106 10.54 -6.28 29.29
C HIS A 106 9.51 -5.14 29.24
N GLU A 107 8.27 -5.43 29.67
CA GLU A 107 7.16 -4.47 29.78
C GLU A 107 7.49 -3.23 30.64
N MET A 108 8.61 -3.26 31.38
CA MET A 108 9.09 -2.20 32.27
C MET A 108 10.55 -1.76 31.99
N CYS A 109 11.05 -1.97 30.78
CA CYS A 109 12.42 -1.58 30.43
C CYS A 109 12.56 -0.04 30.39
N GLU A 110 13.45 0.54 31.21
CA GLU A 110 13.86 1.96 31.10
C GLU A 110 14.75 2.22 29.86
N CYS A 111 14.85 1.28 28.92
CA CYS A 111 15.68 1.45 27.74
C CYS A 111 15.20 2.63 26.90
N ASP A 112 16.13 3.49 26.48
CA ASP A 112 15.83 4.54 25.51
C ASP A 112 15.34 3.89 24.21
N PRO A 113 14.12 4.22 23.73
CA PRO A 113 13.60 3.67 22.49
C PRO A 113 14.50 3.98 21.29
N ILE A 114 15.26 5.09 21.34
CA ILE A 114 16.28 5.46 20.35
C ILE A 114 17.58 5.80 21.11
N PRO A 115 18.45 4.81 21.38
CA PRO A 115 19.73 5.03 22.05
C PRO A 115 20.56 6.11 21.36
N TYR A 116 21.44 6.79 22.10
CA TYR A 116 22.22 7.90 21.57
C TYR A 116 23.05 7.50 20.35
N GLU A 117 23.62 6.30 20.36
CA GLU A 117 24.43 5.74 19.28
C GLU A 117 23.62 5.62 17.98
N GLU A 118 22.32 5.34 18.08
CA GLU A 118 21.38 5.23 16.95
C GLU A 118 20.94 6.58 16.39
N ARG A 119 21.32 7.68 17.05
CA ARG A 119 21.07 9.06 16.60
C ARG A 119 22.23 9.62 15.80
N LEU A 120 23.38 8.95 15.79
CA LEU A 120 24.61 9.42 15.15
C LEU A 120 24.62 9.09 13.65
N MET A 121 25.37 9.88 12.88
CA MET A 121 25.54 9.64 11.45
C MET A 121 26.09 8.24 11.17
N SER A 122 27.04 7.76 11.97
CA SER A 122 27.61 6.41 11.87
C SER A 122 26.57 5.29 11.87
N ALA A 123 25.42 5.48 12.53
CA ALA A 123 24.35 4.48 12.54
C ALA A 123 23.62 4.38 11.19
N PHE A 124 23.49 5.51 10.48
CA PHE A 124 22.91 5.56 9.12
C PHE A 124 23.88 5.12 8.01
N LEU A 125 25.16 4.92 8.34
CA LEU A 125 26.21 4.46 7.41
C LEU A 125 26.47 2.96 7.49
N ARG A 126 25.73 2.23 8.32
CA ARG A 126 25.90 0.78 8.46
C ARG A 126 25.53 0.09 7.14
N PRO A 127 26.47 -0.58 6.45
CA PRO A 127 26.14 -1.28 5.22
C PRO A 127 25.21 -2.45 5.54
N PRO A 128 24.22 -2.76 4.68
CA PRO A 128 23.55 -4.04 4.80
C PRO A 128 24.57 -5.14 4.47
N HIS A 129 24.66 -6.15 5.33
CA HIS A 129 25.38 -7.38 5.02
C HIS A 129 24.83 -7.95 3.71
N SER A 130 25.74 -8.43 2.85
CA SER A 130 25.36 -9.11 1.62
C SER A 130 24.56 -10.37 1.95
N ARG A 131 23.84 -10.91 0.97
CA ARG A 131 23.08 -12.18 1.05
C ARG A 131 24.03 -13.38 1.34
N SER A 132 24.66 -13.43 2.51
CA SER A 132 25.19 -14.67 3.06
C SER A 132 24.02 -15.45 3.67
N GLU A 133 24.14 -16.77 3.61
CA GLU A 133 23.19 -17.82 3.95
C GLU A 133 21.94 -17.40 4.77
N HIS A 134 20.78 -17.72 4.18
CA HIS A 134 19.42 -17.21 4.42
C HIS A 134 18.90 -17.05 5.86
N TRP A 135 19.59 -17.51 6.90
CA TRP A 135 19.09 -17.51 8.28
C TRP A 135 19.83 -16.55 9.24
N GLU A 136 21.06 -16.14 8.94
CA GLU A 136 21.79 -15.15 9.76
C GLU A 136 21.46 -13.70 9.37
N TYR A 137 20.87 -13.50 8.19
CA TYR A 137 20.64 -12.18 7.60
C TYR A 137 19.88 -11.18 8.49
N PRO A 138 18.82 -11.56 9.24
CA PRO A 138 18.16 -10.64 10.18
C PRO A 138 19.10 -10.22 11.31
N HIS A 139 19.70 -11.19 12.00
CA HIS A 139 20.60 -10.94 13.14
C HIS A 139 21.85 -10.15 12.76
N MET A 140 22.38 -10.34 11.56
CA MET A 140 23.52 -9.59 11.06
C MET A 140 23.16 -8.14 10.67
N ASN A 141 21.91 -7.89 10.28
CA ASN A 141 21.45 -6.57 9.82
C ASN A 141 20.59 -5.82 10.84
N ASP A 142 20.31 -6.39 12.01
CA ASP A 142 19.42 -5.85 13.03
C ASP A 142 19.68 -4.34 13.27
N ALA A 143 20.94 -3.96 13.49
CA ALA A 143 21.33 -2.58 13.73
C ALA A 143 21.11 -1.66 12.51
N ALA A 144 21.41 -2.13 11.29
CA ALA A 144 21.18 -1.35 10.07
C ALA A 144 19.69 -1.23 9.74
N PHE A 145 18.92 -2.29 9.97
CA PHE A 145 17.47 -2.33 9.80
C PHE A 145 16.77 -1.39 10.79
N PHE A 146 17.28 -1.27 12.02
CA PHE A 146 16.77 -0.33 13.01
C PHE A 146 16.84 1.13 12.49
N ASN A 147 18.00 1.58 12.00
CA ASN A 147 18.11 2.93 11.43
C ASN A 147 17.33 3.09 10.14
N PHE A 148 17.16 2.02 9.37
CA PHE A 148 16.29 2.02 8.21
C PHE A 148 14.81 2.24 8.58
N GLN A 149 14.30 1.59 9.63
CA GLN A 149 12.96 1.84 10.18
C GLN A 149 12.82 3.27 10.71
N ILE A 150 13.87 3.83 11.31
CA ILE A 150 13.92 5.24 11.68
C ILE A 150 13.78 6.12 10.42
N LEU A 151 14.53 5.84 9.35
CA LEU A 151 14.45 6.60 8.09
C LEU A 151 13.03 6.57 7.49
N GLN A 152 12.40 5.39 7.46
CA GLN A 152 11.00 5.25 7.05
C GLN A 152 10.07 6.09 7.94
N THR A 153 10.28 6.06 9.26
CA THR A 153 9.52 6.88 10.21
C THR A 153 9.70 8.37 9.96
N LEU A 154 10.92 8.86 9.72
CA LEU A 154 11.21 10.26 9.41
C LEU A 154 10.47 10.73 8.15
N LEU A 155 10.44 9.90 7.10
CA LEU A 155 9.69 10.19 5.85
C LEU A 155 8.20 10.39 6.11
N LEU A 156 7.59 9.49 6.88
CA LEU A 156 6.17 9.56 7.25
C LEU A 156 5.86 10.80 8.09
N TYR A 157 6.76 11.18 9.01
CA TYR A 157 6.61 12.37 9.86
C TYR A 157 6.97 13.68 9.17
N GLY A 158 7.57 13.62 7.98
CA GLY A 158 8.01 14.79 7.21
C GLY A 158 9.27 15.46 7.73
N GLU A 159 10.07 14.73 8.50
CA GLU A 159 11.35 15.18 9.02
C GLU A 159 12.43 15.04 7.94
N MET A 160 12.40 15.92 6.93
CA MET A 160 13.33 15.82 5.80
C MET A 160 14.73 16.36 6.12
N ASP A 161 14.88 17.32 7.04
CA ASP A 161 16.21 17.86 7.39
C ASP A 161 17.23 16.77 7.82
N PRO A 162 16.93 15.86 8.77
CA PRO A 162 17.85 14.78 9.11
C PRO A 162 18.09 13.82 7.92
N ILE A 163 17.07 13.57 7.08
CA ILE A 163 17.21 12.74 5.89
C ILE A 163 18.20 13.38 4.90
N LEU A 164 18.05 14.67 4.60
CA LEU A 164 18.92 15.41 3.68
C LEU A 164 20.36 15.50 4.20
N ARG A 165 20.55 15.67 5.52
CA ARG A 165 21.88 15.60 6.15
C ARG A 165 22.54 14.24 5.95
N VAL A 166 21.78 13.15 6.06
CA VAL A 166 22.27 11.80 5.81
C VAL A 166 22.66 11.64 4.34
N CYS A 167 21.81 12.07 3.40
CA CYS A 167 22.09 12.02 1.95
C CYS A 167 23.36 12.80 1.54
N ALA A 168 23.71 13.85 2.28
CA ALA A 168 24.92 14.64 2.02
C ALA A 168 26.23 13.89 2.30
N HIS A 169 26.19 12.76 3.03
CA HIS A 169 27.37 11.97 3.31
C HIS A 169 27.78 11.13 2.09
N PRO A 170 29.07 11.09 1.70
CA PRO A 170 29.54 10.31 0.55
C PRO A 170 29.25 8.80 0.67
N ASP A 171 29.27 8.24 1.87
CA ASP A 171 28.98 6.82 2.10
C ASP A 171 27.48 6.51 2.28
N SER A 172 26.60 7.51 2.12
CA SER A 172 25.15 7.31 2.27
C SER A 172 24.53 6.47 1.15
N HIS A 173 25.24 6.25 0.03
CA HIS A 173 24.80 5.44 -1.10
C HIS A 173 24.35 4.02 -0.69
N ASP A 174 24.83 3.50 0.44
CA ASP A 174 24.38 2.21 0.97
C ASP A 174 22.91 2.20 1.41
N LEU A 175 22.31 3.37 1.66
CA LEU A 175 20.86 3.50 1.86
C LEU A 175 20.05 3.11 0.61
N LEU A 176 20.64 3.24 -0.59
CA LEU A 176 20.01 2.76 -1.83
C LEU A 176 19.86 1.24 -1.83
N LYS A 177 20.72 0.51 -1.13
CA LYS A 177 20.59 -0.95 -1.02
C LYS A 177 19.34 -1.34 -0.23
N PHE A 178 18.80 -0.43 0.58
CA PHE A 178 17.51 -0.60 1.25
C PHE A 178 16.28 -0.22 0.39
N TRP A 179 16.48 0.21 -0.86
CA TRP A 179 15.39 0.48 -1.81
C TRP A 179 14.53 -0.75 -2.04
N TYR A 180 15.16 -1.91 -2.22
CA TYR A 180 14.50 -3.18 -2.47
C TYR A 180 15.08 -4.27 -1.55
N VAL A 181 14.43 -4.48 -0.40
CA VAL A 181 14.84 -5.48 0.59
C VAL A 181 13.75 -6.55 0.70
N GLY A 182 14.10 -7.82 0.53
CA GLY A 182 13.18 -8.94 0.74
C GLY A 182 13.14 -9.38 2.20
N ASP A 183 11.99 -9.87 2.65
CA ASP A 183 11.87 -10.54 3.94
C ASP A 183 12.40 -11.99 3.86
N PHE A 184 12.83 -12.50 5.00
CA PHE A 184 13.44 -13.78 5.35
C PHE A 184 12.69 -15.03 4.83
N TRP A 185 11.38 -14.94 4.58
CA TRP A 185 10.52 -16.11 4.32
C TRP A 185 9.65 -16.04 3.06
N GLU A 186 9.34 -14.85 2.56
CA GLU A 186 8.37 -14.64 1.49
C GLU A 186 9.01 -13.88 0.34
N GLY A 187 9.48 -14.62 -0.66
CA GLY A 187 9.67 -14.08 -1.99
C GLY A 187 10.48 -12.77 -2.09
N PRO A 188 10.34 -12.03 -3.20
CA PRO A 188 11.23 -10.94 -3.53
C PRO A 188 10.67 -9.58 -3.02
N GLY A 189 11.33 -8.98 -2.03
CA GLY A 189 11.38 -7.52 -1.85
C GLY A 189 10.25 -6.83 -1.08
N ASP A 190 9.87 -7.26 0.14
CA ASP A 190 8.74 -6.65 0.86
C ASP A 190 9.07 -5.61 1.94
N LEU A 191 10.33 -5.35 2.27
CA LEU A 191 10.72 -4.42 3.35
C LEU A 191 11.34 -3.10 2.84
N GLY A 192 11.60 -2.98 1.55
CA GLY A 192 12.17 -1.78 0.94
C GLY A 192 11.33 -0.51 1.12
N TRP A 193 11.97 0.66 1.10
CA TRP A 193 11.22 1.92 1.21
C TRP A 193 10.45 2.27 -0.08
N ASP A 194 10.70 1.54 -1.17
CA ASP A 194 9.87 1.53 -2.38
C ASP A 194 8.39 1.23 -2.09
N LYS A 195 8.10 0.38 -1.09
CA LYS A 195 6.72 0.04 -0.70
C LYS A 195 5.96 1.22 -0.11
N ILE A 196 6.63 2.18 0.53
CA ILE A 196 5.97 3.45 0.95
C ILE A 196 5.36 4.09 -0.29
N CYS A 197 6.14 4.18 -1.37
CA CYS A 197 5.73 4.82 -2.61
C CYS A 197 4.58 4.04 -3.26
N GLN A 198 4.70 2.71 -3.32
CA GLN A 198 3.65 1.84 -3.88
C GLN A 198 2.33 1.97 -3.11
N HIS A 199 2.35 1.91 -1.78
CA HIS A 199 1.14 1.94 -0.95
C HIS A 199 0.49 3.33 -1.01
N MET A 200 1.27 4.40 -0.85
CA MET A 200 0.77 5.77 -0.92
C MET A 200 0.14 6.05 -2.30
N THR A 201 0.81 5.65 -3.39
CA THR A 201 0.30 5.83 -4.77
C THR A 201 -1.01 5.08 -4.97
N LYS A 202 -1.04 3.80 -4.57
CA LYS A 202 -2.21 2.94 -4.75
C LYS A 202 -3.43 3.46 -4.00
N VAL A 203 -3.28 3.79 -2.72
CA VAL A 203 -4.37 4.36 -1.91
C VAL A 203 -4.82 5.70 -2.45
N TYR A 204 -3.88 6.56 -2.82
CA TYR A 204 -4.16 7.89 -3.34
C TYR A 204 -4.95 7.82 -4.66
N ILE A 205 -4.56 6.98 -5.61
CA ILE A 205 -5.29 6.77 -6.87
C ILE A 205 -6.66 6.14 -6.60
N CYS A 206 -6.72 5.09 -5.77
CA CYS A 206 -7.96 4.40 -5.40
C CYS A 206 -9.02 5.37 -4.89
N LEU A 207 -8.69 6.19 -3.88
CA LEU A 207 -9.64 7.10 -3.27
C LEU A 207 -10.00 8.27 -4.21
N ASN A 208 -9.03 8.87 -4.90
CA ASN A 208 -9.36 9.95 -5.85
C ASN A 208 -10.24 9.48 -7.01
N ILE A 209 -10.03 8.25 -7.51
CA ILE A 209 -10.87 7.68 -8.56
C ILE A 209 -12.25 7.28 -8.04
N ALA A 210 -12.38 6.69 -6.85
CA ALA A 210 -13.68 6.42 -6.25
C ALA A 210 -14.52 7.71 -6.14
N TYR A 211 -13.90 8.83 -5.77
CA TYR A 211 -14.59 10.13 -5.71
C TYR A 211 -15.21 10.55 -7.05
N CYS A 212 -14.61 10.17 -8.19
CA CYS A 212 -15.10 10.51 -9.52
C CYS A 212 -16.38 9.76 -9.95
N PHE A 213 -16.85 8.78 -9.17
CA PHE A 213 -18.07 8.02 -9.43
C PHE A 213 -19.07 8.23 -8.29
N PRO A 214 -19.71 9.42 -8.20
CA PRO A 214 -20.62 9.76 -7.09
C PRO A 214 -21.76 8.77 -6.91
N GLU A 215 -22.24 8.14 -7.98
CA GLU A 215 -23.25 7.08 -7.96
C GLU A 215 -22.85 5.85 -7.12
N THR A 216 -21.57 5.71 -6.75
CA THR A 216 -21.05 4.58 -5.97
C THR A 216 -20.85 4.89 -4.48
N TRP A 217 -20.90 6.16 -4.06
CA TRP A 217 -20.61 6.57 -2.67
C TRP A 217 -21.58 7.61 -2.10
N ASP A 218 -22.33 8.32 -2.94
CA ASP A 218 -23.32 9.32 -2.54
C ASP A 218 -24.75 8.80 -2.76
N PHE A 219 -25.54 8.75 -1.68
CA PHE A 219 -26.96 8.36 -1.74
C PHE A 219 -27.78 9.30 -2.63
N ALA A 220 -27.47 10.60 -2.63
CA ALA A 220 -28.19 11.56 -3.47
C ALA A 220 -27.89 11.36 -4.97
N SER A 221 -26.77 10.70 -5.29
CA SER A 221 -26.35 10.38 -6.65
C SER A 221 -26.73 8.96 -7.09
N GLY A 222 -27.48 8.21 -6.28
CA GLY A 222 -28.00 6.89 -6.63
C GLY A 222 -27.20 5.70 -6.09
N ARG A 223 -26.42 5.88 -5.01
CA ARG A 223 -25.78 4.77 -4.30
C ARG A 223 -26.82 3.77 -3.78
N THR A 224 -26.60 2.50 -4.09
CA THR A 224 -27.28 1.31 -3.58
C THR A 224 -26.24 0.35 -2.96
N GLU A 225 -26.70 -0.76 -2.39
CA GLU A 225 -25.78 -1.79 -1.89
C GLU A 225 -25.00 -2.46 -3.02
N GLU A 226 -25.62 -2.65 -4.19
CA GLU A 226 -25.00 -3.32 -5.34
C GLU A 226 -23.92 -2.49 -6.04
N ASN A 227 -24.03 -1.16 -5.99
CA ASN A 227 -23.08 -0.25 -6.62
C ASN A 227 -22.14 0.46 -5.63
N ASP A 228 -22.15 0.05 -4.35
CA ASP A 228 -21.28 0.61 -3.33
C ASP A 228 -19.79 0.39 -3.69
N TYR A 229 -19.02 1.47 -3.79
CA TYR A 229 -17.60 1.40 -4.14
C TYR A 229 -16.78 0.49 -3.20
N ARG A 230 -17.22 0.33 -1.95
CA ARG A 230 -16.54 -0.52 -0.95
C ARG A 230 -16.68 -2.00 -1.28
N ASN A 231 -17.67 -2.36 -2.09
CA ASN A 231 -17.87 -3.71 -2.60
C ASN A 231 -17.02 -3.99 -3.85
N ALA A 232 -16.24 -3.01 -4.33
CA ALA A 232 -15.40 -3.19 -5.51
C ALA A 232 -14.03 -3.80 -5.20
N LYS A 233 -13.51 -4.57 -6.15
CA LYS A 233 -12.18 -5.18 -6.09
C LYS A 233 -11.09 -4.15 -5.81
N PHE A 234 -11.09 -3.01 -6.52
CA PHE A 234 -10.03 -2.00 -6.38
C PHE A 234 -9.94 -1.48 -4.94
N TYR A 235 -11.07 -1.26 -4.27
CA TYR A 235 -11.12 -0.76 -2.90
C TYR A 235 -10.68 -1.82 -1.90
N GLN A 236 -11.30 -3.01 -1.95
CA GLN A 236 -10.99 -4.11 -1.02
C GLN A 236 -9.52 -4.54 -1.12
N LYS A 237 -8.98 -4.60 -2.34
CA LYS A 237 -7.56 -4.90 -2.56
C LYS A 237 -6.64 -3.81 -2.03
N THR A 238 -7.00 -2.53 -2.22
CA THR A 238 -6.25 -1.40 -1.67
C THR A 238 -6.19 -1.47 -0.15
N LEU A 239 -7.32 -1.76 0.49
CA LEU A 239 -7.43 -1.86 1.93
C LEU A 239 -6.46 -2.91 2.49
N ILE A 240 -6.45 -4.11 1.92
CA ILE A 240 -5.55 -5.18 2.35
C ILE A 240 -4.10 -4.92 2.00
N THR A 241 -3.81 -4.37 0.82
CA THR A 241 -2.41 -4.16 0.44
C THR A 241 -1.76 -3.05 1.27
N ALA A 242 -2.50 -1.98 1.56
CA ALA A 242 -1.94 -0.81 2.23
C ALA A 242 -2.05 -0.88 3.75
N ALA A 243 -3.10 -1.51 4.27
CA ALA A 243 -3.39 -1.60 5.71
C ALA A 243 -3.42 -3.04 6.25
N GLY A 244 -3.07 -4.04 5.44
CA GLY A 244 -3.08 -5.44 5.86
C GLY A 244 -1.71 -6.00 6.24
N VAL A 245 -1.69 -6.62 7.42
CA VAL A 245 -0.91 -7.83 7.80
C VAL A 245 0.62 -7.77 7.74
N THR A 246 1.22 -6.70 8.24
CA THR A 246 2.58 -6.77 8.81
C THR A 246 2.66 -5.82 10.02
N PRO A 247 2.46 -6.29 11.26
CA PRO A 247 2.48 -5.41 12.44
C PRO A 247 3.78 -4.61 12.51
N TRP A 248 4.92 -5.24 12.22
CA TRP A 248 6.25 -4.64 12.25
C TRP A 248 6.52 -3.59 11.15
N ASP A 249 5.59 -3.39 10.21
CA ASP A 249 5.78 -2.52 9.06
C ASP A 249 5.25 -1.12 9.32
N VAL A 250 6.16 -0.21 9.69
CA VAL A 250 5.85 1.20 9.96
C VAL A 250 5.14 1.90 8.80
N ARG A 251 5.34 1.45 7.56
CA ARG A 251 4.74 2.03 6.36
C ARG A 251 3.22 1.85 6.33
N THR A 252 2.71 0.82 6.98
CA THR A 252 1.26 0.52 7.05
C THR A 252 0.54 1.34 8.10
N TYR A 253 1.23 1.89 9.12
CA TYR A 253 0.60 2.57 10.26
C TYR A 253 -0.31 3.74 9.88
N PRO A 254 0.08 4.66 8.96
CA PRO A 254 -0.83 5.74 8.56
C PRO A 254 -2.09 5.20 7.87
N HIS A 255 -1.97 4.09 7.15
CA HIS A 255 -3.08 3.47 6.44
C HIS A 255 -4.00 2.73 7.42
N THR A 256 -3.45 1.92 8.32
CA THR A 256 -4.23 1.21 9.36
C THR A 256 -4.93 2.20 10.27
N GLN A 257 -4.27 3.28 10.68
CA GLN A 257 -4.89 4.33 11.48
C GLN A 257 -5.99 5.07 10.69
N PHE A 258 -5.81 5.32 9.40
CA PHE A 258 -6.86 5.97 8.61
C PHE A 258 -8.08 5.06 8.43
N PHE A 259 -7.87 3.81 8.07
CA PHE A 259 -8.95 2.86 7.77
C PHE A 259 -9.55 2.17 9.01
N GLY A 260 -8.96 2.38 10.20
CA GLY A 260 -9.42 1.78 11.46
C GLY A 260 -9.08 0.28 11.57
N MET A 261 -7.86 -0.10 11.19
CA MET A 261 -7.38 -1.50 11.15
C MET A 261 -6.26 -1.80 12.17
N GLU A 262 -6.11 -1.00 13.24
CA GLU A 262 -4.93 -1.04 14.11
C GLU A 262 -4.81 -2.26 15.05
N GLU A 263 -5.90 -2.94 15.42
CA GLU A 263 -5.85 -4.00 16.46
C GLU A 263 -6.27 -5.41 15.99
N SER A 264 -6.87 -5.54 14.82
CA SER A 264 -7.61 -6.76 14.45
C SER A 264 -6.91 -7.67 13.42
N CYS A 265 -5.83 -7.19 12.77
CA CYS A 265 -5.15 -7.96 11.71
C CYS A 265 -3.86 -8.66 12.17
N GLY A 266 -3.58 -8.66 13.48
CA GLY A 266 -2.34 -9.19 14.07
C GLY A 266 -2.17 -10.72 14.05
N ARG A 267 -3.01 -11.50 13.36
CA ARG A 267 -2.78 -12.94 13.21
C ARG A 267 -2.48 -13.32 11.78
N LEU A 268 -1.28 -13.89 11.60
CA LEU A 268 -0.88 -14.79 10.51
C LEU A 268 -1.86 -15.96 10.25
N ASP A 269 -2.95 -16.10 11.02
CA ASP A 269 -3.93 -17.17 10.86
C ASP A 269 -4.76 -17.08 9.57
N LEU A 270 -4.59 -16.07 8.72
CA LEU A 270 -5.07 -16.20 7.34
C LEU A 270 -4.34 -17.31 6.56
N ARG A 271 -3.13 -17.72 6.99
CA ARG A 271 -2.47 -18.93 6.50
C ARG A 271 -3.19 -20.23 6.92
N THR A 272 -4.11 -20.18 7.89
CA THR A 272 -4.81 -21.36 8.46
C THR A 272 -6.34 -21.26 8.37
N ASN A 273 -6.91 -20.07 8.15
CA ASN A 273 -8.35 -19.85 8.04
C ASN A 273 -8.95 -20.30 6.69
N THR A 274 -8.14 -20.99 5.88
CA THR A 274 -8.62 -21.80 4.75
C THR A 274 -9.43 -23.03 5.19
N GLY A 275 -9.59 -23.28 6.50
CA GLY A 275 -10.17 -24.53 7.01
C GLY A 275 -11.35 -24.44 7.99
N LYS A 276 -11.82 -23.27 8.44
CA LYS A 276 -12.85 -23.23 9.52
C LYS A 276 -14.08 -22.35 9.29
N SER A 277 -14.07 -21.37 8.38
CA SER A 277 -15.32 -20.73 7.97
C SER A 277 -15.90 -21.47 6.76
N GLU A 278 -17.07 -22.06 6.89
CA GLU A 278 -17.87 -22.71 5.84
C GLU A 278 -18.36 -21.72 4.74
N HIS A 279 -17.65 -20.62 4.52
CA HIS A 279 -17.93 -19.56 3.55
C HIS A 279 -17.13 -19.74 2.25
N TRP A 280 -17.06 -20.97 1.75
CA TRP A 280 -16.71 -21.33 0.36
C TRP A 280 -17.76 -20.90 -0.68
N LEU A 281 -18.62 -19.94 -0.33
CA LEU A 281 -19.51 -19.26 -1.26
C LEU A 281 -18.65 -18.47 -2.23
N LEU A 282 -18.42 -19.05 -3.41
CA LEU A 282 -18.40 -18.41 -4.74
C LEU A 282 -17.72 -19.39 -5.70
N ASP A 283 -18.54 -20.32 -6.19
CA ASP A 283 -18.29 -21.31 -7.24
C ASP A 283 -17.66 -22.65 -6.79
N GLU A 284 -18.51 -23.53 -6.25
CA GLU A 284 -18.20 -24.95 -6.03
C GLU A 284 -17.67 -25.64 -7.30
N GLY A 285 -18.10 -25.21 -8.49
CA GLY A 285 -17.68 -25.72 -9.79
C GLY A 285 -16.25 -25.29 -10.14
N TYR A 286 -15.88 -24.03 -9.94
CA TYR A 286 -14.50 -23.56 -10.09
C TYR A 286 -13.59 -24.20 -9.05
N ASN A 287 -14.02 -24.29 -7.80
CA ASN A 287 -13.28 -24.96 -6.73
C ASN A 287 -13.14 -26.45 -7.02
N ALA A 288 -14.18 -27.12 -7.53
CA ALA A 288 -14.11 -28.51 -8.00
C ALA A 288 -13.18 -28.67 -9.21
N MET A 289 -13.20 -27.72 -10.16
CA MET A 289 -12.29 -27.71 -11.31
C MET A 289 -10.83 -27.53 -10.87
N MET A 290 -10.55 -26.65 -9.91
CA MET A 290 -9.21 -26.43 -9.36
C MET A 290 -8.74 -27.63 -8.54
N ARG A 291 -9.62 -28.24 -7.73
CA ARG A 291 -9.37 -29.53 -7.05
C ARG A 291 -9.06 -30.64 -8.06
N ASN A 292 -9.79 -30.73 -9.16
CA ASN A 292 -9.59 -31.73 -10.20
C ASN A 292 -8.34 -31.48 -11.06
N LYS A 293 -8.00 -30.23 -11.36
CA LYS A 293 -6.72 -29.86 -12.02
C LYS A 293 -5.54 -30.15 -11.10
N GLY A 294 -5.66 -29.86 -9.81
CA GLY A 294 -4.68 -30.21 -8.78
C GLY A 294 -4.46 -31.72 -8.71
N LYS A 295 -5.52 -32.53 -8.65
CA LYS A 295 -5.44 -34.00 -8.68
C LYS A 295 -4.73 -34.56 -9.92
N ARG A 296 -4.84 -33.90 -11.09
CA ARG A 296 -4.14 -34.31 -12.31
C ARG A 296 -2.67 -33.90 -12.36
N GLN A 297 -2.26 -32.86 -11.64
CA GLN A 297 -0.85 -32.43 -11.53
C GLN A 297 -0.12 -33.00 -10.29
N CYS A 298 -0.85 -33.46 -9.27
CA CYS A 298 -0.29 -33.92 -7.99
C CYS A 298 -0.12 -35.45 -7.90
N ALA A 299 0.46 -36.09 -8.91
CA ALA A 299 1.15 -37.36 -8.66
C ALA A 299 2.54 -37.14 -8.03
N ARG A 300 3.02 -35.88 -7.94
CA ARG A 300 4.36 -35.53 -7.44
C ARG A 300 4.49 -34.22 -6.64
N ALA A 301 3.44 -33.41 -6.53
CA ALA A 301 3.51 -32.13 -5.82
C ALA A 301 2.98 -32.28 -4.38
N SER A 302 3.76 -31.79 -3.41
CA SER A 302 3.44 -31.88 -1.98
C SER A 302 2.29 -30.95 -1.59
N LEU A 303 1.62 -31.23 -0.46
CA LEU A 303 0.56 -30.38 0.12
C LEU A 303 0.99 -28.90 0.29
N TRP A 304 2.29 -28.63 0.41
CA TRP A 304 2.87 -27.28 0.52
C TRP A 304 2.67 -26.43 -0.75
N ASP A 305 2.62 -27.06 -1.92
CA ASP A 305 2.52 -26.40 -3.22
C ASP A 305 1.10 -25.83 -3.47
N PHE A 306 0.10 -26.38 -2.77
CA PHE A 306 -1.28 -25.89 -2.79
C PHE A 306 -1.48 -24.68 -1.85
N LYS A 307 -0.76 -24.67 -0.72
CA LYS A 307 -0.73 -23.55 0.24
C LYS A 307 -0.11 -22.30 -0.40
N TYR A 308 1.03 -22.50 -1.09
CA TYR A 308 1.79 -21.44 -1.75
C TYR A 308 1.03 -20.73 -2.90
N LYS A 309 0.11 -21.42 -3.59
CA LYS A 309 -0.68 -20.82 -4.69
C LYS A 309 -1.93 -20.05 -4.22
N ALA A 310 -2.48 -20.39 -3.05
CA ALA A 310 -3.52 -19.59 -2.41
C ALA A 310 -2.92 -18.34 -1.74
N GLU A 311 -1.74 -18.47 -1.14
CA GLU A 311 -0.97 -17.39 -0.51
C GLU A 311 -0.55 -16.30 -1.52
N ASN A 312 -0.13 -16.67 -2.73
CA ASN A 312 0.24 -15.71 -3.78
C ASN A 312 -0.95 -15.17 -4.62
N ASN A 313 -2.18 -15.60 -4.33
CA ASN A 313 -3.36 -15.21 -5.10
C ASN A 313 -4.64 -15.16 -4.23
N PRO A 314 -4.74 -14.27 -3.22
CA PRO A 314 -6.02 -13.97 -2.54
C PRO A 314 -7.05 -13.31 -3.49
N VAL A 315 -6.71 -13.16 -4.76
CA VAL A 315 -7.44 -12.52 -5.86
C VAL A 315 -8.79 -13.17 -6.16
N GLY A 316 -9.15 -14.24 -5.45
CA GLY A 316 -10.47 -14.85 -5.50
C GLY A 316 -11.57 -14.15 -4.70
N PHE A 317 -11.27 -13.19 -3.82
CA PHE A 317 -12.31 -12.62 -2.92
C PHE A 317 -12.64 -11.16 -3.20
N TYR A 318 -11.67 -10.37 -3.66
CA TYR A 318 -11.86 -8.94 -3.88
C TYR A 318 -12.96 -8.66 -4.90
N GLY A 319 -13.91 -7.82 -4.51
CA GLY A 319 -15.02 -7.40 -5.34
C GLY A 319 -16.14 -8.42 -5.45
N ARG A 320 -16.05 -9.57 -4.76
CA ARG A 320 -17.05 -10.65 -4.90
C ARG A 320 -18.07 -10.72 -3.78
N VAL A 321 -17.76 -10.12 -2.65
CA VAL A 321 -18.64 -10.07 -1.47
C VAL A 321 -18.81 -8.63 -1.02
N PRO A 322 -19.93 -8.29 -0.37
CA PRO A 322 -20.10 -7.00 0.28
C PRO A 322 -18.97 -6.68 1.27
N ILE A 323 -18.71 -5.40 1.50
CA ILE A 323 -17.63 -4.95 2.37
C ILE A 323 -17.74 -5.51 3.79
N HIS A 324 -18.94 -5.71 4.31
CA HIS A 324 -19.13 -6.25 5.65
C HIS A 324 -18.67 -7.71 5.77
N GLU A 325 -19.07 -8.56 4.82
CA GLU A 325 -18.58 -9.94 4.74
C GLU A 325 -17.08 -9.98 4.52
N PHE A 326 -16.57 -9.10 3.64
CA PHE A 326 -15.14 -8.96 3.40
C PHE A 326 -14.41 -8.66 4.72
N LEU A 327 -14.78 -7.60 5.42
CA LEU A 327 -14.13 -7.21 6.66
C LEU A 327 -14.28 -8.26 7.76
N ALA A 328 -15.41 -8.96 7.85
CA ALA A 328 -15.60 -10.05 8.80
C ALA A 328 -14.61 -11.21 8.58
N LEU A 329 -14.22 -11.50 7.33
CA LEU A 329 -13.18 -12.49 7.02
C LEU A 329 -11.79 -12.05 7.47
N TRP A 330 -11.50 -10.75 7.43
CA TRP A 330 -10.18 -10.17 7.75
C TRP A 330 -10.04 -9.71 9.20
N MET A 331 -11.16 -9.45 9.88
CA MET A 331 -11.23 -8.94 11.27
C MET A 331 -12.26 -9.74 12.09
N PRO A 332 -12.12 -11.07 12.21
CA PRO A 332 -13.15 -11.94 12.80
C PRO A 332 -13.42 -11.67 14.29
N GLU A 333 -12.43 -11.16 15.03
CA GLU A 333 -12.58 -10.79 16.45
C GLU A 333 -12.91 -9.29 16.65
N GLY A 334 -12.91 -8.49 15.57
CA GLY A 334 -12.94 -7.01 15.63
C GLY A 334 -14.17 -6.35 15.01
N TRP A 335 -15.14 -7.12 14.52
CA TRP A 335 -16.40 -6.61 13.94
C TRP A 335 -17.51 -6.36 14.98
N GLY A 336 -17.14 -6.27 16.27
CA GLY A 336 -18.02 -5.70 17.29
C GLY A 336 -18.30 -4.23 16.98
N TYR A 337 -19.43 -3.70 17.45
CA TYR A 337 -19.74 -2.28 17.37
C TYR A 337 -18.54 -1.45 17.87
N ALA A 338 -17.96 -0.63 16.99
CA ALA A 338 -16.91 0.32 17.32
C ALA A 338 -17.58 1.68 17.56
N PRO A 339 -17.66 2.17 18.83
CA PRO A 339 -18.31 3.43 19.11
C PRO A 339 -17.56 4.58 18.44
N SER A 340 -18.30 5.59 17.97
CA SER A 340 -17.74 6.86 17.53
C SER A 340 -17.11 7.63 18.70
N GLY A 341 -16.29 8.65 18.40
CA GLY A 341 -15.73 9.52 19.43
C GLY A 341 -16.82 10.19 20.29
N ASP A 342 -17.91 10.61 19.66
CA ASP A 342 -19.06 11.23 20.35
C ASP A 342 -19.77 10.23 21.26
N GLU A 343 -19.96 8.98 20.82
CA GLU A 343 -20.55 7.92 21.65
C GLU A 343 -19.63 7.55 22.83
N VAL A 344 -18.32 7.51 22.63
CA VAL A 344 -17.34 7.32 23.70
C VAL A 344 -17.41 8.45 24.73
N ASP A 345 -17.47 9.69 24.27
CA ASP A 345 -17.59 10.86 25.15
C ASP A 345 -18.94 10.87 25.89
N GLU A 346 -20.02 10.49 25.23
CA GLU A 346 -21.37 10.35 25.81
C GLU A 346 -21.40 9.26 26.88
N VAL A 347 -20.90 8.06 26.58
CA VAL A 347 -20.86 6.95 27.55
C VAL A 347 -19.97 7.31 28.74
N ARG A 348 -18.82 7.95 28.53
CA ARG A 348 -17.98 8.46 29.63
C ARG A 348 -18.75 9.45 30.48
N ALA A 349 -19.45 10.40 29.86
CA ALA A 349 -20.25 11.40 30.57
C ALA A 349 -21.36 10.74 31.40
N VAL A 350 -22.05 9.73 30.85
CA VAL A 350 -23.08 8.97 31.56
C VAL A 350 -22.49 8.22 32.76
N LEU A 351 -21.36 7.53 32.60
CA LEU A 351 -20.70 6.80 33.70
C LEU A 351 -20.27 7.76 34.82
N CYS A 352 -19.67 8.89 34.47
CA CYS A 352 -19.29 9.93 35.45
C CYS A 352 -20.52 10.53 36.15
N GLN A 353 -21.60 10.82 35.42
CA GLN A 353 -22.86 11.32 36.02
C GLN A 353 -23.50 10.31 36.98
N ARG A 354 -23.28 9.01 36.79
CA ARG A 354 -23.72 7.95 37.70
C ARG A 354 -22.80 7.77 38.92
N GLY A 355 -21.78 8.61 39.07
CA GLY A 355 -20.92 8.66 40.26
C GLY A 355 -19.62 7.88 40.14
N LEU A 356 -19.24 7.39 38.95
CA LEU A 356 -17.90 6.84 38.75
C LEU A 356 -16.86 7.97 38.63
N PRO A 357 -15.71 7.89 39.34
CA PRO A 357 -14.52 8.66 39.00
C PRO A 357 -14.09 8.41 37.55
N VAL A 358 -13.45 9.40 36.92
CA VAL A 358 -13.08 9.32 35.50
C VAL A 358 -12.15 8.14 35.21
N GLU A 359 -11.27 7.81 36.14
CA GLU A 359 -10.32 6.69 36.03
C GLU A 359 -11.06 5.35 35.95
N LEU A 360 -12.04 5.14 36.85
CA LEU A 360 -12.86 3.92 36.84
C LEU A 360 -13.83 3.87 35.66
N ALA A 361 -14.32 5.02 35.20
CA ALA A 361 -15.12 5.08 33.98
C ALA A 361 -14.28 4.66 32.76
N LEU A 362 -13.04 5.11 32.66
CA LEU A 362 -12.11 4.69 31.62
C LEU A 362 -11.78 3.20 31.71
N ASP A 363 -11.55 2.65 32.90
CA ASP A 363 -11.29 1.20 33.09
C ASP A 363 -12.50 0.35 32.68
N VAL A 364 -13.72 0.77 33.05
CA VAL A 364 -14.97 0.08 32.67
C VAL A 364 -15.19 0.15 31.16
N MET A 365 -14.95 1.31 30.56
CA MET A 365 -15.04 1.50 29.11
C MET A 365 -14.00 0.65 28.39
N ASP A 366 -12.76 0.60 28.88
CA ASP A 366 -11.71 -0.23 28.31
C ASP A 366 -12.06 -1.72 28.40
N PHE A 367 -12.55 -2.16 29.56
CA PHE A 367 -13.02 -3.54 29.78
C PHE A 367 -14.20 -3.91 28.87
N ALA A 368 -15.10 -2.97 28.59
CA ALA A 368 -16.24 -3.15 27.69
C ALA A 368 -15.86 -3.03 26.19
N GLY A 369 -14.60 -2.78 25.86
CA GLY A 369 -14.16 -2.53 24.49
C GLY A 369 -14.65 -1.18 23.93
N TYR A 370 -15.13 -0.29 24.79
CA TYR A 370 -15.62 1.05 24.46
C TYR A 370 -14.45 2.04 24.34
N ARG A 371 -13.50 1.69 23.48
CA ARG A 371 -12.33 2.52 23.17
C ARG A 371 -12.74 3.57 22.14
N PRO A 372 -12.19 4.81 22.20
CA PRO A 372 -12.30 5.75 21.10
C PRO A 372 -11.90 5.02 19.81
N PRO A 373 -12.62 5.21 18.69
CA PRO A 373 -12.24 4.57 17.45
C PRO A 373 -10.81 5.01 17.15
N ARG A 374 -9.88 4.05 17.10
CA ARG A 374 -8.48 4.34 16.76
C ARG A 374 -8.33 4.80 15.29
N GLY A 375 -9.42 4.67 14.52
CA GLY A 375 -9.59 5.20 13.19
C GLY A 375 -9.74 6.72 13.17
N ARG A 376 -9.16 7.39 12.17
CA ARG A 376 -9.37 8.84 11.93
C ARG A 376 -10.74 9.18 11.32
N LEU A 377 -11.55 8.17 10.99
CA LEU A 377 -12.85 8.34 10.34
C LEU A 377 -13.97 8.38 11.39
N GLY A 378 -14.82 9.41 11.32
CA GLY A 378 -16.02 9.51 12.15
C GLY A 378 -17.09 8.47 11.80
N VAL A 379 -17.20 8.10 10.51
CA VAL A 379 -17.96 6.92 10.07
C VAL A 379 -16.98 5.80 9.70
N PRO A 380 -16.91 4.71 10.49
CA PRO A 380 -15.95 3.64 10.26
C PRO A 380 -16.04 3.04 8.85
N HIS A 381 -14.86 2.73 8.28
CA HIS A 381 -14.69 2.00 7.01
C HIS A 381 -15.36 2.62 5.75
N ASP A 382 -15.90 3.84 5.83
CA ASP A 382 -16.45 4.58 4.68
C ASP A 382 -15.73 5.94 4.47
N PRO A 383 -14.50 5.94 3.93
CA PRO A 383 -13.75 7.17 3.64
C PRO A 383 -14.53 8.25 2.85
N MET A 384 -15.47 7.85 1.99
CA MET A 384 -16.23 8.78 1.14
C MET A 384 -17.50 9.32 1.80
N HIS A 385 -17.86 8.83 2.99
CA HIS A 385 -18.99 9.34 3.74
C HIS A 385 -18.86 10.87 3.96
N PRO A 386 -19.93 11.67 3.81
CA PRO A 386 -19.87 13.12 3.99
C PRO A 386 -19.26 13.57 5.33
N GLY A 387 -19.56 12.84 6.41
CA GLY A 387 -18.98 13.08 7.74
C GLY A 387 -17.47 12.84 7.86
N ASN A 388 -16.86 12.15 6.88
CA ASN A 388 -15.42 11.87 6.84
C ASN A 388 -14.65 12.78 5.88
N ARG A 389 -15.30 13.76 5.26
CA ARG A 389 -14.71 14.60 4.20
C ARG A 389 -13.42 15.30 4.63
N GLU A 390 -13.38 15.81 5.87
CA GLU A 390 -12.19 16.47 6.40
C GLU A 390 -11.04 15.48 6.60
N ALA A 391 -11.30 14.36 7.30
CA ALA A 391 -10.33 13.30 7.54
C ALA A 391 -9.76 12.74 6.22
N LEU A 392 -10.62 12.48 5.23
CA LEU A 392 -10.21 12.06 3.89
C LEU A 392 -9.32 13.12 3.21
N GLY A 393 -9.70 14.40 3.28
CA GLY A 393 -8.91 15.49 2.70
C GLY A 393 -7.51 15.61 3.32
N GLN A 394 -7.42 15.53 4.65
CA GLN A 394 -6.15 15.53 5.37
C GLN A 394 -5.29 14.32 5.01
N TYR A 395 -5.91 13.14 4.89
CA TYR A 395 -5.22 11.91 4.53
C TYR A 395 -4.71 11.89 3.08
N LEU A 396 -5.50 12.35 2.11
CA LEU A 396 -5.04 12.48 0.73
C LEU A 396 -3.88 13.47 0.60
N LYS A 397 -3.94 14.58 1.35
CA LYS A 397 -2.83 15.54 1.46
C LYS A 397 -1.58 14.86 2.04
N TYR A 398 -1.75 14.07 3.10
CA TYR A 398 -0.67 13.30 3.70
C TYR A 398 -0.02 12.33 2.71
N CYS A 399 -0.81 11.48 2.02
CA CYS A 399 -0.29 10.55 1.01
C CYS A 399 0.48 11.28 -0.09
N TRP A 400 -0.05 12.40 -0.58
CA TRP A 400 0.62 13.23 -1.59
C TRP A 400 1.96 13.79 -1.07
N GLN A 401 1.98 14.37 0.12
CA GLN A 401 3.20 14.91 0.72
C GLN A 401 4.26 13.82 0.97
N THR A 402 3.85 12.61 1.36
CA THR A 402 4.78 11.48 1.52
C THR A 402 5.38 11.07 0.18
N MET A 403 4.59 10.99 -0.90
CA MET A 403 5.12 10.73 -2.25
C MET A 403 6.11 11.82 -2.70
N VAL A 404 5.78 13.09 -2.44
CA VAL A 404 6.66 14.24 -2.73
C VAL A 404 8.01 14.08 -2.03
N ARG A 405 8.02 13.73 -0.74
CA ARG A 405 9.24 13.51 0.05
C ARG A 405 10.06 12.33 -0.45
N CYS A 406 9.39 11.24 -0.84
CA CYS A 406 10.08 10.08 -1.42
C CYS A 406 10.74 10.44 -2.76
N TYR A 407 10.08 11.25 -3.59
CA TYR A 407 10.67 11.80 -4.82
C TYR A 407 11.89 12.67 -4.51
N THR A 408 11.79 13.56 -3.51
CA THR A 408 12.92 14.39 -3.06
C THR A 408 14.09 13.53 -2.60
N LEU A 409 13.84 12.55 -1.72
CA LEU A 409 14.87 11.62 -1.24
C LEU A 409 15.57 10.91 -2.40
N ALA A 410 14.81 10.34 -3.35
CA ALA A 410 15.41 9.65 -4.49
C ALA A 410 16.32 10.57 -5.32
N THR A 411 15.90 11.81 -5.53
CA THR A 411 16.69 12.81 -6.26
C THR A 411 18.00 13.13 -5.52
N GLU A 412 17.94 13.31 -4.20
CA GLU A 412 19.12 13.63 -3.37
C GLU A 412 20.09 12.46 -3.27
N MET A 413 19.59 11.24 -3.40
CA MET A 413 20.40 10.02 -3.49
C MET A 413 20.97 9.76 -4.89
N GLY A 414 20.78 10.69 -5.84
CA GLY A 414 21.25 10.56 -7.21
C GLY A 414 20.50 9.52 -8.06
N MET A 415 19.34 9.05 -7.59
CA MET A 415 18.47 8.19 -8.40
C MET A 415 17.78 9.03 -9.48
N ASP A 416 17.52 8.44 -10.64
CA ASP A 416 16.61 9.04 -11.61
C ASP A 416 15.15 8.67 -11.25
N PRO A 417 14.34 9.61 -10.74
CA PRO A 417 12.96 9.36 -10.32
C PRO A 417 11.98 9.11 -11.50
N VAL A 418 12.42 9.32 -12.75
CA VAL A 418 11.55 9.31 -13.94
C VAL A 418 12.03 8.37 -15.04
N GLY A 419 13.34 8.25 -15.25
CA GLY A 419 13.96 7.60 -16.42
C GLY A 419 14.84 6.39 -16.14
N SER A 420 14.83 5.82 -14.92
CA SER A 420 15.56 4.57 -14.68
C SER A 420 14.98 3.42 -15.52
N MET A 421 15.76 2.98 -16.51
CA MET A 421 15.38 1.98 -17.52
C MET A 421 15.50 0.53 -17.04
N ASN A 422 16.27 0.29 -15.98
CA ASN A 422 16.56 -1.04 -15.48
C ASN A 422 15.74 -1.34 -14.23
N ALA A 423 14.99 -2.45 -14.26
CA ALA A 423 14.32 -3.00 -13.09
C ALA A 423 15.39 -3.35 -12.02
N GLY A 424 15.62 -2.43 -11.08
CA GLY A 424 16.62 -2.56 -10.02
C GLY A 424 17.52 -1.34 -9.80
N GLU A 425 17.55 -0.37 -10.72
CA GLU A 425 18.52 0.75 -10.68
C GLU A 425 17.89 2.13 -10.44
N GLY A 426 16.69 2.21 -9.87
CA GLY A 426 16.12 3.52 -9.55
C GLY A 426 14.63 3.52 -9.22
N MET A 427 14.17 4.70 -8.83
CA MET A 427 12.79 4.99 -8.52
C MET A 427 12.08 5.38 -9.83
N ASN A 428 11.21 4.53 -10.39
CA ASN A 428 10.47 4.91 -11.60
C ASN A 428 9.02 5.26 -11.25
N TRP A 429 8.74 6.54 -11.04
CA TRP A 429 7.38 7.01 -10.68
C TRP A 429 6.34 6.75 -11.76
N LYS A 430 6.73 6.73 -13.05
CA LYS A 430 5.80 6.37 -14.12
C LYS A 430 5.34 4.92 -13.96
N ASN A 431 6.28 4.02 -13.66
CA ASN A 431 5.95 2.62 -13.38
C ASN A 431 5.10 2.49 -12.12
N PHE A 432 5.41 3.18 -11.02
CA PHE A 432 4.56 3.10 -9.82
C PHE A 432 3.11 3.53 -10.06
N VAL A 433 2.91 4.62 -10.79
CA VAL A 433 1.56 5.12 -11.12
C VAL A 433 0.86 4.16 -12.08
N ALA A 434 1.56 3.69 -13.12
CA ALA A 434 0.99 2.80 -14.11
C ALA A 434 0.69 1.40 -13.54
N ASP A 435 1.57 0.86 -12.70
CA ASP A 435 1.38 -0.38 -11.96
C ASP A 435 0.24 -0.26 -10.96
N ALA A 436 0.04 0.90 -10.32
CA ALA A 436 -1.13 1.12 -9.49
C ALA A 436 -2.44 1.08 -10.32
N ILE A 437 -2.48 1.72 -11.49
CA ILE A 437 -3.65 1.68 -12.40
C ILE A 437 -3.91 0.24 -12.89
N VAL A 438 -2.85 -0.36 -13.44
CA VAL A 438 -2.50 -1.79 -13.43
C VAL A 438 -3.33 -2.67 -12.49
N ASP A 439 -2.88 -2.62 -11.26
CA ASP A 439 -3.22 -3.48 -10.16
C ASP A 439 -4.67 -3.28 -9.67
N LEU A 440 -5.17 -2.05 -9.75
CA LEU A 440 -6.51 -1.63 -9.32
C LEU A 440 -7.59 -1.95 -10.35
N PHE A 441 -7.34 -1.62 -11.62
CA PHE A 441 -8.37 -1.60 -12.67
C PHE A 441 -8.12 -2.63 -13.78
N GLY A 442 -6.95 -3.27 -13.79
CA GLY A 442 -6.56 -4.30 -14.75
C GLY A 442 -7.40 -5.57 -14.66
N HIS A 443 -7.52 -6.24 -15.81
CA HIS A 443 -8.22 -7.51 -15.90
C HIS A 443 -7.30 -8.67 -15.46
N HIS A 444 -7.83 -9.62 -14.67
CA HIS A 444 -7.00 -10.67 -14.05
C HIS A 444 -6.32 -11.60 -15.07
N LYS A 445 -6.90 -11.76 -16.27
CA LYS A 445 -6.31 -12.59 -17.34
C LYS A 445 -4.96 -12.08 -17.82
N ASP A 446 -4.62 -10.82 -17.52
CA ASP A 446 -3.37 -10.19 -17.94
C ASP A 446 -2.23 -10.43 -16.93
N GLY A 447 -2.54 -10.94 -15.72
CA GLY A 447 -1.58 -11.15 -14.63
C GLY A 447 -0.81 -12.48 -14.67
N ARG A 448 -0.86 -13.25 -15.77
CA ARG A 448 -0.04 -14.46 -15.89
C ARG A 448 1.24 -14.15 -16.65
N LYS A 449 2.30 -13.93 -15.86
CA LYS A 449 3.71 -13.70 -16.23
C LYS A 449 4.01 -12.22 -16.51
N HIS A 450 5.29 -11.88 -16.35
CA HIS A 450 5.99 -10.66 -16.78
C HIS A 450 6.43 -9.74 -15.64
N HIS A 451 7.70 -9.94 -15.23
CA HIS A 451 8.60 -8.82 -15.00
C HIS A 451 8.74 -8.11 -16.36
N TRP A 452 8.17 -6.92 -16.50
CA TRP A 452 8.23 -6.14 -17.74
C TRP A 452 9.51 -5.31 -17.77
N THR A 453 10.22 -5.27 -18.90
CA THR A 453 11.22 -4.24 -19.18
C THR A 453 10.57 -3.04 -19.87
N GLU A 454 11.11 -1.83 -19.72
CA GLU A 454 10.45 -0.57 -20.15
C GLU A 454 10.21 -0.47 -21.67
N VAL A 455 11.07 -1.08 -22.50
CA VAL A 455 10.86 -1.21 -23.96
C VAL A 455 9.55 -1.94 -24.26
N GLU A 456 9.13 -2.83 -23.35
CA GLU A 456 7.88 -3.55 -23.47
C GLU A 456 6.68 -2.79 -22.86
N PHE A 457 6.86 -1.78 -22.01
CA PHE A 457 5.76 -1.17 -21.26
C PHE A 457 5.08 -0.02 -22.03
N VAL A 458 5.86 0.88 -22.65
CA VAL A 458 5.35 1.97 -23.49
C VAL A 458 4.76 1.43 -24.81
N GLU A 459 5.29 0.32 -25.33
CA GLU A 459 4.75 -0.36 -26.51
C GLU A 459 3.63 -1.37 -26.20
N LYS A 460 3.49 -1.88 -24.97
CA LYS A 460 2.47 -2.90 -24.59
C LYS A 460 1.44 -2.51 -23.52
N LEU A 461 1.38 -1.26 -23.04
CA LEU A 461 0.12 -0.71 -22.49
C LEU A 461 -1.08 -1.04 -23.41
N PRO A 462 -0.96 -0.98 -24.75
CA PRO A 462 -1.96 -1.54 -25.66
C PRO A 462 -2.30 -3.04 -25.43
N ARG A 463 -1.37 -3.93 -25.08
CA ARG A 463 -1.66 -5.38 -25.03
C ARG A 463 -2.52 -5.83 -23.85
N VAL A 464 -2.49 -5.11 -22.72
CA VAL A 464 -3.41 -5.33 -21.57
C VAL A 464 -4.80 -4.76 -21.88
N TRP A 465 -4.87 -3.77 -22.79
CA TRP A 465 -6.06 -2.96 -23.06
C TRP A 465 -6.59 -3.06 -24.50
N TYR A 466 -6.19 -4.08 -25.28
CA TYR A 466 -6.80 -4.45 -26.57
C TYR A 466 -7.14 -5.93 -26.63
N LYS A 467 -8.27 -6.24 -27.28
CA LYS A 467 -8.61 -7.60 -27.71
C LYS A 467 -7.64 -7.95 -28.84
N LYS A 468 -6.94 -9.09 -28.75
CA LYS A 468 -6.22 -9.64 -29.90
C LYS A 468 -7.28 -9.94 -30.97
N GLU A 469 -7.38 -9.12 -32.01
CA GLU A 469 -8.13 -9.51 -33.20
C GLU A 469 -7.44 -10.75 -33.74
N SER A 470 -8.15 -11.87 -33.71
CA SER A 470 -7.77 -13.05 -34.47
C SER A 470 -7.94 -12.67 -35.94
N VAL A 471 -6.87 -12.24 -36.58
CA VAL A 471 -6.77 -12.33 -38.03
C VAL A 471 -6.91 -13.81 -38.36
N SER A 472 -7.92 -14.19 -39.13
CA SER A 472 -8.04 -15.56 -39.63
C SER A 472 -6.82 -15.88 -40.49
N ASP A 473 -6.21 -17.03 -40.27
CA ASP A 473 -5.01 -17.51 -41.01
C ASP A 473 -5.26 -17.73 -42.52
N ASP A 474 -6.48 -17.47 -43.02
CA ASP A 474 -6.91 -17.84 -44.36
C ASP A 474 -6.59 -16.81 -45.47
N ASP A 475 -6.01 -15.64 -45.15
CA ASP A 475 -5.72 -14.57 -46.13
C ASP A 475 -4.23 -14.19 -46.28
N ALA A 476 -3.29 -14.98 -45.75
CA ALA A 476 -1.85 -14.71 -45.93
C ALA A 476 -1.29 -15.41 -47.19
N PRO A 477 -0.67 -14.69 -48.15
CA PRO A 477 0.00 -15.31 -49.29
C PRO A 477 1.18 -16.18 -48.83
N ASP A 478 1.30 -17.38 -49.40
CA ASP A 478 2.36 -18.33 -49.09
C ASP A 478 3.76 -17.69 -49.23
N GLY A 479 4.51 -17.66 -48.13
CA GLY A 479 5.98 -17.53 -48.19
C GLY A 479 6.66 -16.48 -47.31
N TRP A 480 5.97 -15.72 -46.47
CA TRP A 480 6.62 -14.72 -45.60
C TRP A 480 6.09 -14.77 -44.16
N ARG A 481 6.85 -15.41 -43.25
CA ARG A 481 6.58 -15.38 -41.80
C ARG A 481 7.48 -14.35 -41.11
N GLY A 482 6.92 -13.16 -40.89
CA GLY A 482 7.46 -12.15 -39.98
C GLY A 482 6.32 -11.20 -39.57
N PRO A 483 6.16 -10.83 -38.29
CA PRO A 483 5.07 -9.95 -37.88
C PRO A 483 5.31 -8.52 -38.40
N PHE A 484 4.52 -8.11 -39.39
CA PHE A 484 4.38 -6.70 -39.78
C PHE A 484 3.46 -6.00 -38.78
N THR A 485 3.93 -4.86 -38.24
CA THR A 485 3.08 -3.88 -37.54
C THR A 485 2.94 -2.70 -38.50
N THR A 486 1.81 -2.58 -39.17
CA THR A 486 1.51 -1.45 -40.06
C THR A 486 0.89 -0.33 -39.24
N PHE A 487 1.49 0.87 -39.31
CA PHE A 487 0.99 2.08 -38.66
C PHE A 487 -0.16 2.68 -39.46
N VAL A 488 -1.28 2.97 -38.78
CA VAL A 488 -2.24 4.04 -39.11
C VAL A 488 -2.60 4.76 -37.83
#